data_AF-A0A6C0G0F4-F1
#
_entry.id   AF-A0A6C0G0F4-F1
#
_cell.length_a   1.000
_cell.length_b   1.000
_cell.length_c   1.000
_cell.angle_alpha   90.00
_cell.angle_beta   90.00
_cell.angle_gamma   90.00
#
_symmetry.space_group_name_H-M   'P 1'
#
loop_
_entity.id
_entity.type
_entity.pdbx_description
1 polymer ?
#
loop_
_entity_poly.entity_id
_entity_poly.type
_entity_poly.pdbx_seq_one_letter_code
_entity_poly.pdbx_strand_id
1 'polypeptide(L)'
;MSIEEELREGLHRAADSMHCPPDLYGRVRKSYQRYMTEKRGRSPMKKRILTGIVAAAILIPTSVFAASYLADDIFGSPATIEEHGGTQENYQEIEGMLQAAKGKLTEDEYKEYTKLTKQLVQIKLTITDEKGVVHEEKLTKEEQQQLEQLASKLAPYFEKINSTSKP
;
A
#
# COMPACT_ATOMS: atom_id res chain seq x y z
N MET A 1 -1.43 -47.10 69.10
CA MET A 1 -1.53 -46.28 67.87
C MET A 1 -2.30 -45.02 68.19
N SER A 2 -1.98 -43.90 67.55
CA SER A 2 -2.69 -42.63 67.75
C SER A 2 -3.96 -42.61 66.88
N ILE A 3 -5.00 -41.88 67.31
CA ILE A 3 -6.25 -41.73 66.53
C ILE A 3 -5.95 -41.12 65.15
N GLU A 4 -4.94 -40.25 65.05
CA GLU A 4 -4.52 -39.65 63.79
C GLU A 4 -3.91 -40.69 62.83
N GLU A 5 -3.14 -41.65 63.33
CA GLU A 5 -2.62 -42.78 62.55
C GLU A 5 -3.76 -43.59 61.95
N GLU A 6 -4.75 -43.93 62.77
CA GLU A 6 -5.90 -44.75 62.37
C GLU A 6 -6.79 -44.00 61.35
N LEU A 7 -6.94 -42.68 61.52
CA LEU A 7 -7.65 -41.83 60.57
C LEU A 7 -6.93 -41.76 59.22
N ARG A 8 -5.61 -41.60 59.26
CA ARG A 8 -4.76 -41.50 58.06
C ARG A 8 -4.76 -42.81 57.28
N GLU A 9 -4.61 -43.94 57.97
CA GLU A 9 -4.71 -45.27 57.34
C GLU A 9 -6.11 -45.52 56.77
N GLY A 10 -7.17 -45.14 57.49
CA GLY A 10 -8.55 -45.24 57.02
C GLY A 10 -8.79 -44.45 55.73
N LEU A 11 -8.28 -43.22 55.66
CA LEU A 11 -8.38 -42.37 54.47
C LEU A 11 -7.55 -42.92 53.30
N HIS A 12 -6.33 -43.40 53.56
CA HIS A 12 -5.51 -44.03 52.53
C HIS A 12 -6.19 -45.27 51.96
N ARG A 13 -6.73 -46.13 52.82
CA ARG A 13 -7.44 -47.34 52.41
C ARG A 13 -8.72 -47.02 51.62
N ALA A 14 -9.44 -45.97 52.00
CA ALA A 14 -10.58 -45.47 51.25
C ALA A 14 -10.15 -44.93 49.88
N ALA A 15 -9.06 -44.17 49.80
CA ALA A 15 -8.52 -43.66 48.54
C ALA A 15 -8.05 -44.77 47.59
N ASP A 16 -7.36 -45.79 48.11
CA ASP A 16 -6.89 -46.93 47.34
C ASP A 16 -8.06 -47.80 46.84
N SER A 17 -9.17 -47.84 47.57
CA SER A 17 -10.39 -48.54 47.15
C SER A 17 -11.19 -47.78 46.08
N MET A 18 -10.97 -46.46 45.95
CA MET A 18 -11.67 -45.64 44.96
C MET A 18 -11.09 -45.87 43.57
N HIS A 19 -11.87 -46.53 42.72
CA HIS A 19 -11.57 -46.62 41.30
C HIS A 19 -11.90 -45.31 40.60
N CYS A 20 -10.88 -44.60 40.11
CA CYS A 20 -11.08 -43.43 39.26
C CYS A 20 -11.76 -43.88 37.96
N PRO A 21 -12.95 -43.36 37.62
CA PRO A 21 -13.60 -43.75 36.37
C PRO A 21 -12.70 -43.31 35.20
N PRO A 22 -12.47 -44.16 34.20
CA PRO A 22 -11.50 -43.90 33.13
C PRO A 22 -11.85 -42.64 32.31
N ASP A 23 -13.11 -42.21 32.32
CA ASP A 23 -13.60 -41.01 31.63
C ASP A 23 -13.46 -39.72 32.47
N LEU A 24 -12.99 -39.79 33.73
CA LEU A 24 -12.86 -38.61 34.59
C LEU A 24 -11.96 -37.54 33.96
N TYR A 25 -10.79 -37.95 33.48
CA TYR A 25 -9.85 -37.06 32.78
C TYR A 25 -10.47 -36.46 31.53
N GLY A 26 -11.23 -37.25 30.77
CA GLY A 26 -11.96 -36.80 29.58
C GLY A 26 -12.99 -35.71 29.92
N ARG A 27 -13.76 -35.90 30.99
CA ARG A 27 -14.76 -34.93 31.46
C ARG A 27 -14.13 -33.64 31.98
N VAL A 28 -13.09 -33.74 32.81
CA VAL A 28 -12.39 -32.56 33.34
C VAL A 28 -11.78 -31.76 32.20
N ARG A 29 -11.08 -32.42 31.27
CA ARG A 29 -10.51 -31.78 30.07
C ARG A 29 -11.59 -31.12 29.21
N LYS A 30 -12.73 -31.77 28.96
CA LYS A 30 -13.86 -31.18 28.22
C LYS A 30 -14.43 -29.95 28.94
N SER A 31 -14.53 -29.98 30.27
CA SER A 31 -15.02 -28.83 31.04
C SER A 31 -14.05 -27.63 30.97
N TYR A 32 -12.75 -27.89 31.09
CA TYR A 32 -11.71 -26.86 31.02
C TYR A 32 -11.62 -26.26 29.61
N GLN A 33 -11.71 -27.12 28.60
CA GLN A 33 -11.73 -26.70 27.21
C GLN A 33 -12.96 -25.83 26.95
N ARG A 34 -14.17 -26.23 27.39
CA ARG A 34 -15.40 -25.43 27.25
C ARG A 34 -15.28 -24.06 27.92
N TYR A 35 -14.77 -24.01 29.14
CA TYR A 35 -14.54 -22.74 29.86
C TYR A 35 -13.56 -21.83 29.11
N MET A 36 -12.48 -22.39 28.57
CA MET A 36 -11.53 -21.64 27.73
C MET A 36 -12.16 -21.17 26.41
N THR A 37 -12.99 -21.98 25.74
CA THR A 37 -13.65 -21.56 24.51
C THR A 37 -14.72 -20.49 24.75
N GLU A 38 -15.46 -20.55 25.86
CA GLU A 38 -16.46 -19.53 26.22
C GLU A 38 -15.82 -18.20 26.61
N LYS A 39 -14.70 -18.21 27.35
CA LYS A 39 -13.96 -16.99 27.66
C LYS A 39 -13.17 -16.42 26.46
N ARG A 40 -12.83 -17.25 25.46
CA ARG A 40 -12.03 -16.85 24.28
C ARG A 40 -12.85 -16.40 23.06
N GLY A 41 -14.13 -16.07 23.25
CA GLY A 41 -14.84 -15.20 22.31
C GLY A 41 -16.05 -15.83 21.63
N ARG A 42 -17.22 -15.46 22.16
CA ARG A 42 -18.38 -15.17 21.31
C ARG A 42 -18.11 -13.87 20.54
N SER A 43 -17.39 -13.98 19.44
CA SER A 43 -17.51 -13.03 18.34
C SER A 43 -17.86 -13.84 17.10
N PRO A 44 -19.07 -13.70 16.52
CA PRO A 44 -19.43 -14.35 15.27
C PRO A 44 -18.78 -13.61 14.08
N MET A 45 -17.47 -13.34 14.12
CA MET A 45 -16.75 -12.64 13.06
C MET A 45 -15.94 -13.55 12.13
N LYS A 46 -16.08 -14.88 12.19
CA LYS A 46 -15.37 -15.75 11.23
C LYS A 46 -15.96 -15.73 9.81
N LYS A 47 -17.19 -15.25 9.63
CA LYS A 47 -17.83 -15.10 8.30
C LYS A 47 -17.71 -13.70 7.70
N ARG A 48 -17.21 -12.70 8.44
CA ARG A 48 -17.04 -11.32 7.96
C ARG A 48 -15.63 -11.00 7.45
N ILE A 49 -14.63 -11.83 7.77
CA ILE A 49 -13.25 -11.57 7.34
C ILE A 49 -13.05 -11.91 5.86
N LEU A 50 -13.83 -12.84 5.29
CA LEU A 50 -13.70 -13.18 3.87
C LEU A 50 -14.34 -12.14 2.93
N THR A 51 -15.31 -11.37 3.40
CA THR A 51 -15.90 -10.24 2.63
C THR A 51 -15.06 -8.96 2.78
N GLY A 52 -14.20 -8.86 3.80
CA GLY A 52 -13.35 -7.70 4.06
C GLY A 52 -12.08 -7.65 3.21
N ILE A 53 -11.58 -8.79 2.71
CA ILE A 53 -10.37 -8.80 1.87
C ILE A 53 -10.68 -8.29 0.45
N VAL A 54 -11.92 -8.44 -0.04
CA VAL A 54 -12.36 -7.79 -1.29
C VAL A 54 -12.58 -6.28 -1.08
N ALA A 55 -12.97 -5.83 0.12
CA ALA A 55 -13.12 -4.41 0.43
C ALA A 55 -11.79 -3.69 0.74
N ALA A 56 -10.78 -4.40 1.26
CA ALA A 56 -9.48 -3.80 1.62
C ALA A 56 -8.59 -3.51 0.39
N ALA A 57 -8.85 -4.14 -0.76
CA ALA A 57 -8.24 -3.73 -2.02
C ALA A 57 -8.77 -2.37 -2.53
N ILE A 58 -9.89 -1.88 -1.98
CA ILE A 58 -10.45 -0.53 -2.24
C ILE A 58 -10.10 0.45 -1.08
N LEU A 59 -9.20 0.04 -0.17
CA LEU A 59 -8.61 0.90 0.86
C LEU A 59 -7.09 0.99 0.68
N ILE A 60 -6.62 1.06 -0.56
CA ILE A 60 -5.66 2.12 -0.84
C ILE A 60 -6.45 3.39 -0.52
N PRO A 61 -5.96 4.35 0.28
CA PRO A 61 -6.41 5.71 0.10
C PRO A 61 -6.05 6.06 -1.35
N THR A 62 -6.91 5.70 -2.29
CA THR A 62 -7.19 6.54 -3.43
C THR A 62 -7.84 7.77 -2.80
N SER A 63 -7.01 8.56 -2.12
CA SER A 63 -7.21 10.00 -2.15
C SER A 63 -7.10 10.35 -3.61
N VAL A 64 -8.20 10.14 -4.34
CA VAL A 64 -8.54 10.95 -5.50
C VAL A 64 -8.57 12.34 -4.91
N PHE A 65 -7.39 12.96 -4.89
CA PHE A 65 -7.26 14.38 -4.64
C PHE A 65 -8.21 15.02 -5.64
N ALA A 66 -9.32 15.57 -5.15
CA ALA A 66 -10.19 16.45 -5.93
C ALA A 66 -9.48 17.80 -6.18
N ALA A 67 -8.16 17.77 -6.38
CA ALA A 67 -7.40 18.88 -6.89
C ALA A 67 -7.57 18.87 -8.42
N SER A 68 -7.68 20.05 -9.03
CA SER A 68 -7.43 20.15 -10.47
C SER A 68 -6.11 19.44 -10.78
N TYR A 69 -6.15 18.42 -11.62
CA TYR A 69 -4.96 17.71 -12.03
C TYR A 69 -4.06 18.67 -12.79
N LEU A 70 -2.89 18.97 -12.23
CA LEU A 70 -1.85 19.74 -12.92
C LEU A 70 -1.35 18.98 -14.15
N ALA A 71 -1.39 17.65 -14.09
CA ALA A 71 -1.07 16.77 -15.20
C ALA A 71 -2.04 16.91 -16.37
N ASP A 72 -3.30 17.33 -16.17
CA ASP A 72 -4.24 17.58 -17.28
C ASP A 72 -3.76 18.75 -18.17
N ASP A 73 -3.05 19.75 -17.64
CA ASP A 73 -2.50 20.84 -18.47
C ASP A 73 -1.37 20.35 -19.39
N ILE A 74 -0.71 19.24 -19.02
CA ILE A 74 0.44 18.67 -19.74
C ILE A 74 -0.01 17.54 -20.67
N PHE A 75 -0.76 16.57 -20.16
CA PHE A 75 -1.18 15.36 -20.85
C PHE A 75 -2.61 15.45 -21.41
N GLY A 76 -3.41 16.44 -20.99
CA GLY A 76 -4.82 16.57 -21.37
C GLY A 76 -5.75 15.65 -20.58
N SER A 77 -5.38 14.38 -20.43
CA SER A 77 -6.15 13.39 -19.67
C SER A 77 -5.31 12.17 -19.29
N PRO A 78 -5.73 11.36 -18.31
CA PRO A 78 -5.10 10.09 -18.00
C PRO A 78 -5.14 9.08 -19.17
N ALA A 79 -6.15 9.17 -20.05
CA ALA A 79 -6.28 8.28 -21.21
C ALA A 79 -5.09 8.40 -22.18
N THR A 80 -4.45 9.55 -22.26
CA THR A 80 -3.26 9.77 -23.12
C THR A 80 -2.06 8.95 -22.64
N ILE A 81 -1.91 8.74 -21.33
CA ILE A 81 -0.85 7.89 -20.78
C ILE A 81 -1.20 6.42 -20.97
N GLU A 82 -2.47 6.05 -20.80
CA GLU A 82 -2.96 4.67 -21.02
C GLU A 82 -2.81 4.23 -22.49
N GLU A 83 -3.03 5.13 -23.44
CA GLU A 83 -2.82 4.89 -24.87
C GLU A 83 -1.36 4.54 -25.19
N HIS A 84 -0.41 5.07 -24.40
CA HIS A 84 1.02 4.82 -24.55
C HIS A 84 1.54 3.80 -23.54
N GLY A 85 0.67 2.90 -23.05
CA GLY A 85 1.05 1.77 -22.20
C GLY A 85 1.36 2.12 -20.74
N GLY A 86 1.10 3.34 -20.29
CA GLY A 86 1.18 3.69 -18.87
C GLY A 86 -0.10 3.37 -18.10
N THR A 87 -0.04 3.43 -16.77
CA THR A 87 -1.20 3.16 -15.91
C THR A 87 -1.69 4.43 -15.20
N GLN A 88 -2.88 4.34 -14.59
CA GLN A 88 -3.42 5.40 -13.75
C GLN A 88 -2.47 5.75 -12.60
N GLU A 89 -1.74 4.77 -12.05
CA GLU A 89 -0.73 5.00 -11.01
C GLU A 89 0.43 5.86 -11.53
N ASN A 90 0.90 5.63 -12.76
CA ASN A 90 1.91 6.49 -13.38
C ASN A 90 1.41 7.94 -13.51
N TYR A 91 0.15 8.13 -13.89
CA TYR A 91 -0.46 9.45 -13.98
C TYR A 91 -0.50 10.14 -12.60
N GLN A 92 -0.86 9.41 -11.55
CA GLN A 92 -0.87 9.92 -10.16
C GLN A 92 0.53 10.25 -9.64
N GLU A 93 1.54 9.45 -9.99
CA GLU A 93 2.93 9.72 -9.63
C GLU A 93 3.40 11.05 -10.24
N ILE A 94 3.11 11.27 -11.51
CA ILE A 94 3.44 12.52 -12.22
C ILE A 94 2.70 13.70 -11.60
N GLU A 95 1.41 13.55 -11.29
CA GLU A 95 0.64 14.58 -10.58
C GLU A 95 1.31 14.95 -9.24
N GLY A 96 1.74 13.96 -8.46
CA GLY A 96 2.48 14.16 -7.21
C GLY A 96 3.76 14.96 -7.41
N MET A 97 4.53 14.66 -8.47
CA MET A 97 5.74 15.39 -8.83
C MET A 97 5.44 16.85 -9.22
N LEU A 98 4.38 17.10 -9.99
CA LEU A 98 3.97 18.45 -10.38
C LEU A 98 3.51 19.28 -9.18
N GLN A 99 2.76 18.68 -8.25
CA GLN A 99 2.34 19.33 -7.01
C GLN A 99 3.55 19.66 -6.12
N ALA A 100 4.50 18.72 -5.98
CA ALA A 100 5.74 18.96 -5.26
C ALA A 100 6.57 20.09 -5.90
N ALA A 101 6.60 20.14 -7.23
CA ALA A 101 7.27 21.21 -7.97
C ALA A 101 6.62 22.57 -7.72
N LYS A 102 5.28 22.64 -7.76
CA LYS A 102 4.52 23.87 -7.47
C LYS A 102 4.74 24.39 -6.04
N GLY A 103 4.98 23.49 -5.09
CA GLY A 103 5.31 23.87 -3.70
C GLY A 103 6.74 24.39 -3.51
N LYS A 104 7.66 24.05 -4.41
CA LYS A 104 9.09 24.43 -4.30
C LYS A 104 9.51 25.55 -5.24
N LEU A 105 8.85 25.67 -6.38
CA LEU A 105 9.10 26.70 -7.38
C LEU A 105 8.20 27.92 -7.13
N THR A 106 8.67 29.09 -7.53
CA THR A 106 7.81 30.28 -7.61
C THR A 106 6.78 30.12 -8.74
N GLU A 107 5.71 30.94 -8.73
CA GLU A 107 4.63 30.82 -9.71
C GLU A 107 5.13 30.99 -11.17
N ASP A 108 6.08 31.90 -11.39
CA ASP A 108 6.66 32.14 -12.71
C ASP A 108 7.59 31.00 -13.14
N GLU A 109 8.43 30.49 -12.23
CA GLU A 109 9.27 29.32 -12.49
C GLU A 109 8.43 28.06 -12.76
N TYR A 110 7.32 27.90 -12.04
CA TYR A 110 6.40 26.80 -12.24
C TYR A 110 5.73 26.86 -13.62
N LYS A 111 5.30 28.06 -14.07
CA LYS A 111 4.75 28.25 -15.42
C LYS A 111 5.77 27.95 -16.52
N GLU A 112 7.02 28.33 -16.34
CA GLU A 112 8.08 27.97 -17.28
C GLU A 112 8.35 26.47 -17.27
N TYR A 113 8.45 25.87 -16.07
CA TYR A 113 8.65 24.43 -15.89
C TYR A 113 7.53 23.59 -16.53
N THR A 114 6.26 23.95 -16.35
CA THR A 114 5.14 23.23 -16.98
C THR A 114 5.17 23.36 -18.50
N LYS A 115 5.47 24.56 -19.02
CA LYS A 115 5.60 24.78 -20.46
C LYS A 115 6.73 23.96 -21.08
N LEU A 116 7.90 23.92 -20.45
CA LEU A 116 9.04 23.13 -20.91
C LEU A 116 8.76 21.62 -20.81
N THR A 117 8.18 21.18 -19.70
CA THR A 117 7.77 19.79 -19.49
C THR A 117 6.74 19.33 -20.54
N LYS A 118 5.77 20.18 -20.88
CA LYS A 118 4.78 19.91 -21.93
C LYS A 118 5.41 19.71 -23.30
N GLN A 119 6.40 20.52 -23.67
CA GLN A 119 7.13 20.34 -24.93
C GLN A 119 7.92 19.02 -24.94
N LEU A 120 8.58 18.69 -23.82
CA LEU A 120 9.33 17.44 -23.67
C LEU A 120 8.40 16.23 -23.78
N VAL A 121 7.24 16.27 -23.10
CA VAL A 121 6.24 15.21 -23.12
C VAL A 121 5.66 15.03 -24.52
N GLN A 122 5.34 16.11 -25.25
CA GLN A 122 4.83 16.00 -26.62
C GLN A 122 5.80 15.27 -27.57
N ILE A 123 7.09 15.60 -27.48
CA ILE A 123 8.13 14.91 -28.27
C ILE A 123 8.20 13.44 -27.83
N LYS A 124 8.21 13.19 -26.52
CA LYS A 124 8.24 11.81 -25.98
C LYS A 124 7.02 10.97 -26.36
N LEU A 125 5.81 11.53 -26.36
CA LEU A 125 4.61 10.81 -26.77
C LEU A 125 4.67 10.43 -28.25
N THR A 126 5.17 11.32 -29.10
CA THR A 126 5.32 11.07 -30.55
C THR A 126 6.24 9.88 -30.87
N ILE A 127 7.23 9.63 -30.02
CA ILE A 127 8.23 8.55 -30.20
C ILE A 127 7.90 7.29 -29.39
N THR A 128 6.94 7.37 -28.46
CA THR A 128 6.53 6.25 -27.61
C THR A 128 5.44 5.47 -28.32
N ASP A 129 5.57 4.15 -28.41
CA ASP A 129 4.51 3.33 -28.98
C ASP A 129 3.42 2.99 -27.95
N GLU A 130 2.36 2.32 -28.41
CA GLU A 130 1.22 1.89 -27.58
C GLU A 130 1.62 0.94 -26.43
N LYS A 131 2.83 0.38 -26.45
CA LYS A 131 3.37 -0.50 -25.41
C LYS A 131 4.27 0.23 -24.42
N GLY A 132 4.40 1.55 -24.54
CA GLY A 132 5.29 2.35 -23.72
C GLY A 132 6.77 2.23 -24.12
N VAL A 133 7.07 1.66 -25.29
CA VAL A 133 8.45 1.56 -25.78
C VAL A 133 8.82 2.85 -26.48
N VAL A 134 9.85 3.52 -25.95
CA VAL A 134 10.39 4.75 -26.52
C VAL A 134 11.32 4.41 -27.68
N HIS A 135 10.93 4.76 -28.91
CA HIS A 135 11.74 4.54 -30.11
C HIS A 135 12.61 5.77 -30.38
N GLU A 136 13.70 5.92 -29.64
CA GLU A 136 14.63 7.04 -29.78
C GLU A 136 15.27 7.13 -31.19
N GLU A 137 15.29 5.99 -31.90
CA GLU A 137 15.71 5.88 -33.30
C GLU A 137 14.79 6.60 -34.29
N LYS A 138 13.55 6.90 -33.91
CA LYS A 138 12.60 7.68 -34.73
C LYS A 138 12.83 9.18 -34.64
N LEU A 139 13.63 9.66 -33.67
CA LEU A 139 13.92 11.09 -33.60
C LEU A 139 14.82 11.53 -34.74
N THR A 140 14.45 12.65 -35.33
CA THR A 140 15.35 13.45 -36.15
C THR A 140 16.46 14.06 -35.28
N LYS A 141 17.58 14.44 -35.90
CA LYS A 141 18.71 15.08 -35.18
C LYS A 141 18.27 16.41 -34.55
N GLU A 142 17.34 17.09 -35.20
CA GLU A 142 16.73 18.33 -34.74
C GLU A 142 15.91 18.12 -33.47
N GLU A 143 15.07 17.08 -33.42
CA GLU A 143 14.28 16.73 -32.22
C GLU A 143 15.17 16.27 -31.06
N GLN A 144 16.26 15.55 -31.34
CA GLN A 144 17.24 15.17 -30.33
C GLN A 144 17.91 16.40 -29.70
N GLN A 145 18.36 17.34 -30.54
CA GLN A 145 18.92 18.60 -30.04
C GLN A 145 17.90 19.42 -29.26
N GLN A 146 16.64 19.43 -29.68
CA GLN A 146 15.56 20.08 -28.93
C GLN A 146 15.34 19.42 -27.57
N LEU A 147 15.35 18.09 -27.49
CA LEU A 147 15.27 17.38 -26.21
C LEU A 147 16.46 17.69 -25.31
N GLU A 148 17.68 17.72 -25.83
CA GLU A 148 18.88 18.08 -25.03
C GLU A 148 18.79 19.52 -24.51
N GLN A 149 18.32 20.46 -25.33
CA GLN A 149 18.11 21.84 -24.90
C GLN A 149 17.00 21.96 -23.84
N LEU A 150 15.89 21.24 -24.02
CA LEU A 150 14.80 21.20 -23.04
C LEU A 150 15.26 20.57 -21.74
N ALA A 151 15.99 19.46 -21.80
CA ALA A 151 16.56 18.79 -20.63
C ALA A 151 17.55 19.72 -19.90
N SER A 152 18.42 20.43 -20.64
CA SER A 152 19.36 21.39 -20.06
C SER A 152 18.66 22.55 -19.35
N LYS A 153 17.53 23.03 -19.90
CA LYS A 153 16.71 24.07 -19.27
C LYS A 153 15.91 23.55 -18.08
N LEU A 154 15.48 22.30 -18.12
CA LEU A 154 14.73 21.65 -17.03
C LEU A 154 15.63 21.20 -15.87
N ALA A 155 16.90 20.88 -16.13
CA ALA A 155 17.87 20.44 -15.13
C ALA A 155 17.91 21.32 -13.86
N PRO A 156 18.06 22.66 -13.93
CA PRO A 156 18.07 23.51 -12.74
C PRO A 156 16.75 23.48 -11.97
N TYR A 157 15.62 23.34 -12.66
CA TYR A 157 14.30 23.20 -12.02
C TYR A 157 14.20 21.86 -11.29
N PHE A 158 14.63 20.76 -11.92
CA PHE A 158 14.68 19.45 -11.26
C PHE A 158 15.61 19.44 -10.05
N GLU A 159 16.76 20.10 -10.11
CA GLU A 159 17.64 20.25 -8.95
C GLU A 159 16.98 21.03 -7.82
N LYS A 160 16.24 22.12 -8.11
CA LYS A 160 15.46 22.84 -7.10
C LYS A 160 14.33 21.99 -6.51
N ILE A 161 13.66 21.18 -7.33
CA ILE A 161 12.57 20.30 -6.89
C ILE A 161 13.12 19.12 -6.08
N ASN A 162 14.27 18.56 -6.46
CA ASN A 162 14.87 17.36 -5.85
C ASN A 162 15.91 17.66 -4.79
N SER A 163 16.35 18.91 -4.64
CA SER A 163 17.05 19.36 -3.45
C SER A 163 16.08 19.18 -2.28
N THR A 164 16.21 18.02 -1.65
CA THR A 164 15.78 17.80 -0.29
C THR A 164 16.50 18.87 0.49
N SER A 165 15.74 19.75 1.15
CA SER A 165 16.26 20.53 2.27
C SER A 165 16.97 19.52 3.16
N LYS A 166 18.30 19.47 3.06
CA LYS A 166 19.12 18.72 3.99
C LYS A 166 18.78 19.33 5.36
N PRO A 167 18.31 18.54 6.33
CA PRO A 167 18.03 19.06 7.65
C PRO A 167 19.28 19.68 8.27
#